data_AF-A0A6N7JQ55-F1
#
_entry.id   AF-A0A6N7JQ55-F1
#
_cell.length_a   1.000
_cell.length_b   1.000
_cell.length_c   1.000
_cell.angle_alpha   90.00
_cell.angle_beta   90.00
_cell.angle_gamma   90.00
#
_symmetry.space_group_name_H-M   'P 1'
#
loop_
_entity.id
_entity.type
_entity.pdbx_description
1 polymer ?
#
loop_
_entity_poly.entity_id
_entity_poly.type
_entity_poly.pdbx_seq_one_letter_code
_entity_poly.pdbx_strand_id
1 'polypeptide(L)' 'MTLLASLPTPALAQQAEAKAAALNANCKPGKVEVLKRVNGRLSETLYKIVCTGQKTSDGKEVAVTVQCRDRICVTSR' A
#
# COMPACT_ATOMS: atom_id res chain seq x y z
N MET A 1 -10.50 7.45 34.27
CA MET A 1 -10.75 7.50 32.82
C MET A 1 -9.44 7.27 32.10
N THR A 2 -9.13 6.01 31.78
CA THR A 2 -7.90 5.65 31.07
C THR A 2 -8.18 5.80 29.57
N LEU A 3 -7.70 6.88 28.96
CA LEU A 3 -7.70 7.00 27.50
C LEU A 3 -6.76 5.93 26.94
N LEU A 4 -7.31 4.82 26.47
CA LEU A 4 -6.64 3.94 25.53
C LEU A 4 -6.48 4.75 24.23
N ALA A 5 -5.36 5.45 24.12
CA ALA A 5 -4.93 6.04 22.86
C ALA A 5 -4.93 4.91 21.83
N SER A 6 -5.84 5.00 20.88
CA SER A 6 -5.89 4.17 19.68
C SER A 6 -4.61 4.44 18.91
N LEU A 7 -3.55 3.71 19.27
CA LEU A 7 -2.35 3.60 18.46
C LEU A 7 -2.83 3.22 17.05
N PRO A 8 -2.51 4.01 16.02
CA PRO A 8 -2.88 3.66 14.66
C PRO A 8 -2.36 2.25 14.44
N THR A 9 -3.28 1.33 14.16
CA THR A 9 -2.89 -0.05 13.91
C THR A 9 -1.87 0.00 12.78
N PRO A 10 -0.73 -0.71 12.88
CA PRO A 10 0.34 -0.61 11.89
C PRO A 10 -0.18 -0.85 10.46
N ALA A 11 -1.25 -1.61 10.30
CA ALA A 11 -1.94 -1.80 9.03
C ALA A 11 -2.48 -0.52 8.35
N LEU A 12 -2.94 0.49 9.11
CA LEU A 12 -3.46 1.76 8.60
C LEU A 12 -2.34 2.73 8.21
N ALA A 13 -1.28 2.79 9.03
CA ALA A 13 -0.09 3.58 8.73
C ALA A 13 0.57 3.08 7.43
N GLN A 14 0.82 1.77 7.35
CA GLN A 14 1.45 1.13 6.19
C GLN A 14 0.63 1.32 4.90
N GLN A 15 -0.70 1.41 5.01
CA GLN A 15 -1.55 1.68 3.86
C GLN A 15 -1.41 3.13 3.36
N ALA A 16 -1.23 4.10 4.26
CA ALA A 16 -0.95 5.49 3.89
C ALA A 16 0.43 5.62 3.22
N GLU A 17 1.45 4.93 3.75
CA GLU A 17 2.79 4.87 3.19
C GLU A 17 2.78 4.21 1.80
N ALA A 18 2.02 3.13 1.62
CA ALA A 18 1.85 2.49 0.33
C ALA A 18 1.18 3.42 -0.69
N LYS A 19 0.14 4.16 -0.29
CA LYS A 19 -0.51 5.17 -1.14
C LYS A 19 0.45 6.31 -1.52
N ALA A 20 1.29 6.77 -0.59
CA ALA A 20 2.31 7.79 -0.86
C ALA A 20 3.37 7.28 -1.84
N ALA A 21 3.82 6.03 -1.69
CA ALA A 21 4.76 5.40 -2.60
C ALA A 21 4.17 5.24 -4.02
N ALA A 22 2.88 4.93 -4.13
CA ALA A 22 2.16 4.94 -5.41
C ALA A 22 2.06 6.35 -6.01
N LEU A 23 1.73 7.37 -5.20
CA LEU A 23 1.68 8.77 -5.64
C LEU A 23 3.03 9.23 -6.21
N ASN A 24 4.13 8.91 -5.53
CA ASN A 24 5.49 9.20 -6.01
C ASN A 24 5.82 8.48 -7.32
N ALA A 25 5.23 7.31 -7.57
CA ALA A 25 5.34 6.58 -8.84
C ALA A 25 4.40 7.11 -9.94
N ASN A 26 3.88 8.34 -9.81
CA ASN A 26 2.88 8.94 -10.70
C ASN A 26 1.59 8.11 -10.81
N CYS A 27 1.26 7.32 -9.80
CA CYS A 27 0.02 6.55 -9.72
C CYS A 27 -0.93 7.19 -8.73
N LYS A 28 -2.08 7.69 -9.19
CA LYS A 28 -3.12 8.22 -8.30
C LYS A 28 -3.83 7.06 -7.59
N PRO A 29 -3.68 6.87 -6.27
CA PRO A 29 -4.15 5.68 -5.59
C PRO A 29 -5.68 5.65 -5.57
N GLY A 30 -6.26 4.63 -6.22
CA GLY A 30 -7.69 4.32 -6.18
C GLY A 30 -7.95 3.16 -5.22
N LYS A 31 -8.32 2.00 -5.77
CA LYS A 31 -8.58 0.78 -4.99
C LYS A 31 -7.26 0.22 -4.44
N VAL A 32 -7.20 0.02 -3.12
CA VAL A 32 -6.05 -0.62 -2.45
C VAL A 32 -6.46 -2.02 -2.02
N GLU A 33 -5.75 -3.02 -2.50
CA GLU A 33 -5.94 -4.43 -2.18
C GLU A 33 -4.69 -4.97 -1.46
N VAL A 34 -4.87 -5.78 -0.42
CA VAL A 34 -3.75 -6.46 0.23
C VAL A 34 -3.58 -7.81 -0.45
N LEU A 35 -2.50 -7.98 -1.20
CA LEU A 35 -2.22 -9.24 -1.90
C LEU A 35 -1.65 -10.28 -0.94
N LYS A 36 -0.77 -9.86 -0.04
CA LYS A 36 -0.08 -10.75 0.87
C LYS A 36 0.22 -10.01 2.16
N ARG A 37 0.01 -10.66 3.29
CA ARG A 37 0.46 -10.18 4.59
C ARG A 37 1.18 -11.32 5.29
N VAL A 38 2.45 -11.15 5.54
CA VAL A 38 3.30 -12.05 6.30
C VAL A 38 3.44 -11.45 7.70
N ASN A 39 2.84 -12.13 8.67
CA ASN A 39 3.03 -11.81 10.08
C ASN A 39 4.04 -12.84 10.62
N GLY A 40 5.27 -12.41 10.87
CA GLY A 40 6.37 -13.27 11.30
C GLY A 40 7.56 -12.44 11.80
N ARG A 41 8.78 -13.02 11.82
CA ARG A 41 10.01 -12.29 12.22
C ARG A 41 10.27 -11.03 11.38
N LEU A 42 9.81 -11.05 10.13
CA LEU A 42 9.83 -9.90 9.23
C LEU A 42 8.39 -9.65 8.79
N SER A 43 7.76 -8.64 9.37
CA SER A 43 6.42 -8.19 8.97
C SER A 43 6.49 -7.64 7.55
N GLU A 44 5.88 -8.33 6.59
CA GLU A 44 5.82 -7.93 5.20
C GLU A 44 4.36 -7.80 4.76
N THR A 45 4.00 -6.72 4.09
CA THR A 45 2.70 -6.55 3.48
C THR A 45 2.87 -6.09 2.04
N LEU A 46 2.26 -6.84 1.11
CA LEU A 46 2.20 -6.52 -0.30
C LEU A 46 0.83 -5.91 -0.58
N TYR A 47 0.82 -4.65 -1.01
CA TYR A 47 -0.35 -3.92 -1.43
C TYR A 47 -0.39 -3.83 -2.96
N LYS A 48 -1.53 -4.07 -3.57
CA LYS A 48 -1.81 -3.72 -4.96
C LYS A 48 -2.68 -2.49 -4.97
N ILE A 49 -2.19 -1.44 -5.61
CA ILE A 49 -2.88 -0.16 -5.69
C ILE A 49 -3.25 0.07 -7.15
N VAL A 50 -4.55 0.09 -7.41
CA VAL A 50 -5.09 0.41 -8.74
C VAL A 50 -5.05 1.93 -8.93
N CYS A 51 -4.35 2.36 -9.97
CA CYS A 51 -4.21 3.76 -10.33
C CYS A 51 -5.50 4.26 -10.97
N THR A 52 -6.16 5.22 -10.34
CA THR A 52 -7.41 5.77 -10.87
C THR A 52 -7.13 6.60 -12.12
N GLY A 53 -7.89 6.37 -13.19
CA GLY A 53 -7.78 7.15 -14.42
C GLY A 53 -6.56 6.81 -15.29
N GLN A 54 -5.79 5.78 -14.95
CA GLN A 54 -4.70 5.28 -15.79
C GLN A 54 -5.03 3.89 -16.32
N LYS A 55 -4.91 3.72 -17.64
CA LYS A 55 -5.07 2.44 -18.31
C LYS A 55 -3.79 2.14 -19.09
N THR A 56 -3.41 0.87 -19.11
CA THR A 56 -2.34 0.36 -19.96
C THR A 56 -2.80 0.44 -21.42
N SER A 57 -1.85 0.32 -22.36
CA SER A 57 -2.16 0.23 -23.80
C SER A 57 -3.11 -0.92 -24.16
N ASP A 58 -3.22 -1.92 -23.28
CA ASP A 58 -4.12 -3.07 -23.37
C ASP A 58 -5.53 -2.80 -22.81
N GLY A 59 -5.83 -1.56 -22.40
CA GLY A 59 -7.12 -1.18 -21.82
C GLY A 59 -7.33 -1.65 -20.37
N LYS A 60 -6.33 -2.27 -19.76
CA LYS A 60 -6.38 -2.72 -18.35
C LYS A 60 -6.06 -1.56 -17.42
N GLU A 61 -6.61 -1.57 -16.21
CA GLU A 61 -6.25 -0.57 -15.21
C GLU A 61 -4.77 -0.70 -14.83
N VAL A 62 -4.06 0.43 -14.79
CA VAL A 62 -2.68 0.44 -14.28
C VAL A 62 -2.76 0.17 -12.79
N ALA A 63 -1.98 -0.80 -12.31
CA ALA A 63 -1.83 -1.05 -10.89
C ALA A 63 -0.34 -1.09 -10.54
N VAL A 64 0.00 -0.54 -9.39
CA VAL A 64 1.34 -0.64 -8.82
C VAL A 64 1.31 -1.55 -7.61
N THR A 65 2.37 -2.32 -7.43
CA THR A 65 2.52 -3.17 -6.24
C THR A 65 3.43 -2.44 -5.27
N VAL A 66 3.04 -2.33 -4.00
CA VAL A 66 3.87 -1.73 -2.97
C VAL A 66 4.16 -2.78 -1.91
N GLN A 67 5.44 -3.08 -1.73
CA GLN A 67 5.91 -3.99 -0.70
C GLN A 67 6.38 -3.18 0.50
N CYS A 68 5.66 -3.32 1.60
CA CYS A 68 6.04 -2.75 2.88
C CYS A 68 6.65 -3.84 3.76
N ARG A 69 7.96 -3.76 4.03
CA ARG A 69 8.67 -4.60 5.00
C ARG A 69 9.05 -3.77 6.20
N ASP A 70 8.56 -4.15 7.37
CA ASP A 70 8.75 -3.42 8.63
C ASP A 70 8.32 -1.96 8.47
N ARG A 71 9.23 -0.98 8.48
CA ARG A 71 8.96 0.46 8.25
C ARG A 71 9.34 0.98 6.86
N ILE A 72 9.65 0.09 5.91
CA ILE A 72 10.12 0.47 4.57
C ILE A 72 9.09 0.01 3.54
N CYS A 73 8.49 0.94 2.81
CA CYS A 73 7.60 0.67 1.69
C CYS A 73 8.28 1.02 0.36
N VAL A 74 8.35 0.04 -0.54
CA VAL A 74 8.92 0.21 -1.89
C VAL A 74 7.89 -0.13 -2.96
N THR A 75 7.77 0.73 -3.96
CA THR A 75 6.89 0.51 -5.12
C THR A 75 7.63 -0.34 -6.17
N SER A 76 7.02 -1.46 -6.55
CA SER A 76 7.39 -2.27 -7.70
C SER A 76 6.35 -2.06 -8.81
N ARG A 77 6.81 -1.67 -10.00
CA ARG A 77 5.97 -1.43 -11.19
C ARG A 77 6.07 -2.58 -12.17
#